data_AF-A0A7J9RKM7-F1
#
_entry.id   AF-A0A7J9RKM7-F1
#
_cell.length_a   1.000
_cell.length_b   1.000
_cell.length_c   1.000
_cell.angle_alpha   90.00
_cell.angle_beta   90.00
_cell.angle_gamma   90.00
#
_symmetry.space_group_name_H-M   'P 1'
#
loop_
_entity.id
_entity.type
_entity.pdbx_description
1 polymer ?
#
loop_
_entity_poly.entity_id
_entity_poly.type
_entity_poly.pdbx_seq_one_letter_code
_entity_poly.pdbx_strand_id
1 'polypeptide(L)'
;MVDNPVLLNHVLIEWFENTVRELIQGVLMDAYGPEWWWEGVPGDVRKKYGERVQETRLKEERRLAELYFIDFYDYGTIIETRTNRGIFSGFMENPKEWKRRLGELEPIRNAIMHCRGQYLSEERISLLKESCIPRNFEPE
;
A
#
# COMPACT_ATOMS: atom_id res chain seq x y z
N MET A 1 -24.62 2.09 5.31
CA MET A 1 -23.30 2.11 5.96
C MET A 1 -22.63 0.80 5.62
N VAL A 2 -21.30 0.76 5.44
CA VAL A 2 -20.62 -0.50 5.13
C VAL A 2 -20.55 -1.30 6.44
N ASP A 3 -21.47 -2.26 6.61
CA ASP A 3 -21.67 -2.99 7.88
C ASP A 3 -20.55 -4.00 8.21
N ASN A 4 -19.42 -3.95 7.48
CA ASN A 4 -18.27 -4.82 7.69
C ASN A 4 -16.98 -3.99 7.83
N PRO A 5 -16.44 -3.85 9.06
CA PRO A 5 -15.24 -3.06 9.33
C PRO A 5 -13.98 -3.63 8.65
N VAL A 6 -13.94 -4.94 8.39
CA VAL A 6 -12.81 -5.56 7.67
C VAL A 6 -12.79 -5.11 6.22
N LEU A 7 -13.94 -5.15 5.54
CA LEU A 7 -14.06 -4.66 4.16
C LEU A 7 -13.76 -3.16 4.09
N LEU A 8 -14.24 -2.38 5.06
CA LEU A 8 -13.92 -0.95 5.13
C LEU A 8 -12.40 -0.71 5.24
N ASN A 9 -11.71 -1.44 6.11
CA ASN A 9 -10.26 -1.31 6.28
C ASN A 9 -9.50 -1.68 5.00
N HIS A 10 -9.94 -2.73 4.29
CA HIS A 10 -9.36 -3.07 2.98
C HIS A 10 -9.49 -1.93 1.98
N VAL A 11 -10.70 -1.39 1.83
CA VAL A 11 -10.98 -0.29 0.90
C VAL A 11 -10.17 0.95 1.26
N LEU A 12 -10.03 1.26 2.56
CA LEU A 12 -9.23 2.40 3.01
C LEU A 12 -7.73 2.25 2.68
N ILE A 13 -7.16 1.05 2.90
CA ILE A 13 -5.77 0.78 2.54
C ILE A 13 -5.56 0.83 1.02
N GLU A 14 -6.46 0.24 0.25
CA GLU A 14 -6.40 0.24 -1.21
C GLU A 14 -6.51 1.66 -1.78
N TRP A 15 -7.44 2.47 -1.25
CA TRP A 15 -7.58 3.88 -1.61
C TRP A 15 -6.33 4.68 -1.27
N PHE A 16 -5.76 4.47 -0.08
CA PHE A 16 -4.52 5.14 0.32
C PHE A 16 -3.37 4.79 -0.63
N GLU A 17 -3.17 3.51 -0.96
CA GLU A 17 -2.13 3.09 -1.89
C GLU A 17 -2.30 3.70 -3.28
N ASN A 18 -3.52 3.71 -3.81
CA ASN A 18 -3.79 4.30 -5.12
C ASN A 18 -3.49 5.81 -5.12
N THR A 19 -3.86 6.51 -4.04
CA THR A 19 -3.55 7.94 -3.86
C THR A 19 -2.05 8.19 -3.83
N VAL A 20 -1.28 7.33 -3.15
CA VAL A 20 0.20 7.43 -3.13
C VAL A 20 0.79 7.16 -4.52
N ARG A 21 0.27 6.16 -5.25
CA ARG A 21 0.70 5.86 -6.62
C ARG A 21 0.45 7.05 -7.56
N GLU A 22 -0.74 7.63 -7.51
CA GLU A 22 -1.12 8.80 -8.31
C GLU A 22 -0.23 10.01 -7.99
N LEU A 23 0.04 10.27 -6.71
CA LEU A 23 0.95 11.34 -6.29
C LEU A 23 2.36 11.13 -6.86
N ILE A 24 2.93 9.93 -6.70
CA ILE A 24 4.28 9.63 -7.20
C ILE A 24 4.34 9.81 -8.71
N GLN A 25 3.37 9.24 -9.44
CA GLN A 25 3.33 9.34 -10.89
C GLN A 25 3.19 10.79 -11.34
N GLY A 26 2.27 11.57 -10.74
CA GLY A 26 2.06 12.97 -11.09
C GLY A 26 3.31 13.82 -10.87
N VAL A 27 3.92 13.72 -9.69
CA VAL A 27 5.13 14.49 -9.35
C VAL A 27 6.31 14.15 -10.26
N LEU A 28 6.52 12.88 -10.57
CA LEU A 28 7.61 12.46 -11.44
C LEU A 28 7.33 12.81 -12.92
N MET A 29 6.07 12.72 -13.36
CA MET A 29 5.66 13.12 -14.70
C MET A 29 5.89 14.63 -14.91
N ASP A 30 5.59 15.47 -13.93
CA ASP A 30 5.82 16.92 -14.03
C ASP A 30 7.32 17.25 -14.11
N ALA A 31 8.17 16.48 -13.42
CA ALA A 31 9.60 16.74 -13.37
C ALA A 31 10.39 16.16 -14.56
N TYR A 32 10.00 14.98 -15.03
CA TYR A 32 10.76 14.19 -16.00
C TYR A 32 10.00 13.93 -17.31
N GLY A 33 8.73 14.32 -17.39
CA GLY A 33 7.88 14.07 -18.55
C GLY A 33 7.63 12.57 -18.77
N PRO A 34 7.41 12.14 -20.03
CA PRO A 34 7.14 10.73 -20.35
C PRO A 34 8.21 9.74 -19.88
N GLU A 35 9.45 10.18 -19.70
CA GLU A 35 10.58 9.36 -19.25
C GLU A 35 10.65 9.22 -17.72
N TRP A 36 9.65 9.68 -16.99
CA TRP A 36 9.61 9.66 -15.52
C TRP A 36 9.89 8.29 -14.91
N TRP A 37 9.48 7.20 -15.56
CA TRP A 37 9.78 5.86 -15.08
C TRP A 37 11.28 5.55 -15.14
N TRP A 38 11.97 5.98 -16.19
CA TRP A 38 13.39 5.68 -16.39
C TRP A 38 14.31 6.62 -15.61
N GLU A 39 13.93 7.88 -15.48
CA GLU A 39 14.71 8.92 -14.81
C GLU A 39 14.38 9.02 -13.31
N GLY A 40 13.11 8.90 -12.96
CA GLY A 40 12.60 9.08 -11.60
C GLY A 40 12.57 7.81 -10.76
N VAL A 41 12.56 6.60 -11.35
CA VAL A 41 12.48 5.36 -10.57
C VAL A 41 13.85 4.70 -10.42
N PRO A 42 14.28 4.40 -9.18
CA PRO A 42 15.55 3.71 -8.92
C PRO A 42 15.70 2.38 -9.66
N GLY A 43 16.93 2.06 -10.05
CA GLY A 43 17.22 0.87 -10.86
C GLY A 43 16.89 -0.45 -10.16
N ASP A 44 17.03 -0.51 -8.84
CA ASP A 44 16.64 -1.66 -8.02
C ASP A 44 15.12 -1.88 -8.02
N VAL A 45 14.33 -0.81 -7.89
CA VAL A 45 12.85 -0.87 -7.98
C VAL A 45 12.42 -1.31 -9.38
N ARG A 46 13.03 -0.76 -10.44
CA ARG A 46 12.76 -1.18 -11.83
C ARG A 46 13.13 -2.64 -12.09
N LYS A 47 14.19 -3.14 -11.46
CA LYS A 47 14.59 -4.54 -11.55
C LYS A 47 13.50 -5.45 -10.94
N LYS A 48 13.03 -5.13 -9.73
CA LYS A 48 11.93 -5.87 -9.08
C LYS A 48 10.66 -5.87 -9.93
N TYR A 49 10.31 -4.70 -10.50
CA TYR A 49 9.20 -4.60 -11.46
C TYR A 49 9.36 -5.60 -12.61
N GLY A 50 10.54 -5.63 -13.25
CA GLY A 50 10.82 -6.54 -14.36
C GLY A 50 10.66 -8.00 -13.96
N GLU A 51 11.18 -8.40 -12.80
CA GLU A 51 11.02 -9.76 -12.25
C GLU A 51 9.54 -10.11 -12.06
N ARG A 52 8.76 -9.22 -11.44
CA ARG A 52 7.34 -9.46 -11.15
C ARG A 52 6.46 -9.48 -12.40
N VAL A 53 6.77 -8.67 -13.41
CA VAL A 53 6.07 -8.72 -14.71
C VAL A 53 6.33 -10.05 -15.43
N GLN A 54 7.54 -10.62 -15.34
CA GLN A 54 7.82 -11.94 -15.89
C GLN A 54 7.07 -13.05 -15.16
N GLU A 55 6.92 -12.92 -13.83
CA GLU A 55 6.14 -13.86 -13.01
C GLU A 55 4.63 -13.76 -13.23
N THR A 56 4.14 -12.62 -13.74
CA THR A 56 2.72 -12.35 -13.97
C THR A 56 2.18 -13.23 -15.10
N ARG A 57 1.35 -14.22 -14.71
CA ARG A 57 0.81 -15.26 -15.61
C ARG A 57 -0.43 -14.80 -16.39
N LEU A 58 -1.20 -13.85 -15.85
CA LEU A 58 -2.42 -13.35 -16.47
C LEU A 58 -2.11 -12.19 -17.41
N LYS A 59 -2.69 -12.21 -18.62
CA LYS A 59 -2.46 -11.16 -19.62
C LYS A 59 -3.16 -9.85 -19.25
N GLU A 60 -4.24 -9.94 -18.50
CA GLU A 60 -5.05 -8.82 -18.03
C GLU A 60 -4.28 -7.96 -17.03
N GLU A 61 -3.53 -8.60 -16.12
CA GLU A 61 -2.73 -7.92 -15.11
C GLU A 61 -1.62 -7.07 -15.75
N ARG A 62 -1.06 -7.51 -16.89
CA ARG A 62 -0.02 -6.77 -17.65
C ARG A 62 -0.46 -5.41 -18.21
N ARG A 63 -1.76 -5.08 -18.12
CA ARG A 63 -2.29 -3.77 -18.54
C ARG A 63 -2.29 -2.74 -17.42
N LEU A 64 -1.98 -3.14 -16.19
CA LEU A 64 -1.87 -2.22 -15.06
C LEU A 64 -0.62 -1.33 -15.19
N ALA A 65 -0.68 -0.14 -14.59
CA ALA A 65 0.46 0.77 -14.55
C ALA A 65 1.62 0.18 -13.74
N GLU A 66 2.84 0.64 -14.01
CA GLU A 66 4.07 0.05 -13.48
C GLU A 66 4.12 0.05 -11.95
N LEU A 67 3.56 1.08 -11.31
CA LEU A 67 3.51 1.22 -9.85
C LEU A 67 2.64 0.16 -9.14
N TYR A 68 1.79 -0.58 -9.86
CA TYR A 68 1.02 -1.69 -9.30
C TYR A 68 1.86 -2.97 -9.10
N PHE A 69 3.02 -3.05 -9.74
CA PHE A 69 3.88 -4.23 -9.73
C PHE A 69 5.07 -4.10 -8.77
N ILE A 70 5.18 -2.99 -8.06
CA ILE A 70 6.22 -2.76 -7.04
C ILE A 70 5.65 -2.90 -5.64
N ASP A 71 6.52 -3.09 -4.65
CA ASP A 71 6.09 -3.29 -3.26
C ASP A 71 5.72 -1.96 -2.58
N PHE A 72 4.93 -2.04 -1.51
CA PHE A 72 4.50 -0.87 -0.74
C PHE A 72 5.69 -0.05 -0.21
N TYR A 73 6.75 -0.72 0.25
CA TYR A 73 8.00 -0.09 0.65
C TYR A 73 8.72 0.68 -0.47
N ASP A 74 8.58 0.24 -1.73
CA ASP A 74 9.29 0.85 -2.86
C ASP A 74 8.82 2.29 -3.12
N TYR A 75 7.59 2.65 -2.74
CA TYR A 75 7.09 4.04 -2.78
C TYR A 75 7.98 4.98 -1.97
N GLY A 76 8.33 4.60 -0.74
CA GLY A 76 9.23 5.37 0.10
C GLY A 76 10.63 5.46 -0.50
N THR A 77 11.11 4.40 -1.14
CA THR A 77 12.42 4.38 -1.82
C THR A 77 12.46 5.33 -3.02
N ILE A 78 11.41 5.37 -3.83
CA ILE A 78 11.26 6.33 -4.94
C ILE A 78 11.30 7.77 -4.39
N ILE A 79 10.46 8.09 -3.41
CA ILE A 79 10.35 9.43 -2.80
C ILE A 79 11.69 9.90 -2.22
N GLU A 80 12.41 9.01 -1.54
CA GLU A 80 13.59 9.34 -0.75
C GLU A 80 14.91 9.34 -1.55
N THR A 81 14.86 8.98 -2.83
CA THR A 81 16.06 8.93 -3.68
C THR A 81 16.69 10.31 -3.83
N ARG A 82 18.03 10.38 -3.90
CA ARG A 82 18.79 11.64 -3.93
C ARG A 82 18.28 12.63 -4.99
N THR A 83 17.93 12.14 -6.18
CA THR A 83 17.40 12.93 -7.30
C THR A 83 15.98 13.43 -7.03
N ASN A 84 15.16 12.62 -6.38
CA ASN A 84 13.74 12.87 -6.19
C ASN A 84 13.42 13.70 -4.95
N ARG A 85 14.24 13.62 -3.89
CA ARG A 85 13.97 14.33 -2.62
C ARG A 85 13.65 15.81 -2.85
N GLY A 86 14.42 16.50 -3.68
CA GLY A 86 14.20 17.92 -3.99
C GLY A 86 12.88 18.18 -4.73
N ILE A 87 12.46 17.25 -5.58
CA ILE A 87 11.20 17.33 -6.34
C ILE A 87 10.02 17.14 -5.38
N PHE A 88 10.09 16.13 -4.51
CA PHE A 88 9.04 15.84 -3.55
C PHE A 88 8.97 16.86 -2.40
N SER A 89 10.03 17.61 -2.11
CA SER A 89 10.01 18.65 -1.05
C SER A 89 8.96 19.73 -1.25
N GLY A 90 8.46 19.95 -2.47
CA GLY A 90 7.33 20.86 -2.74
C GLY A 90 5.96 20.32 -2.31
N PHE A 91 5.85 19.00 -2.10
CA PHE A 91 4.61 18.29 -1.76
C PHE A 91 4.63 17.68 -0.35
N MET A 92 5.83 17.44 0.18
CA MET A 92 6.04 16.86 1.50
C MET A 92 7.26 17.49 2.18
N GLU A 93 7.08 17.94 3.43
CA GLU A 93 8.13 18.64 4.18
C GLU A 93 9.39 17.80 4.38
N ASN A 94 9.26 16.48 4.50
CA ASN A 94 10.39 15.59 4.78
C ASN A 94 10.24 14.23 4.08
N PRO A 95 10.76 14.08 2.85
CA PRO A 95 10.74 12.81 2.12
C PRO A 95 11.36 11.62 2.88
N LYS A 96 12.36 11.87 3.73
CA LYS A 96 13.00 10.83 4.55
C LYS A 96 12.04 10.29 5.62
N GLU A 97 11.29 11.19 6.25
CA GLU A 97 10.27 10.83 7.22
C GLU A 97 9.11 10.05 6.56
N TRP A 98 8.74 10.40 5.33
CA TRP A 98 7.74 9.65 4.56
C TRP A 98 8.14 8.21 4.30
N LYS A 99 9.40 7.96 3.88
CA LYS A 99 9.91 6.58 3.75
C LYS A 99 9.83 5.81 5.06
N ARG A 100 10.21 6.45 6.18
CA ARG A 100 10.11 5.82 7.51
C ARG A 100 8.67 5.43 7.82
N ARG A 101 7.71 6.35 7.63
CA ARG A 101 6.28 6.11 7.91
C ARG A 101 5.68 5.03 7.02
N LEU A 102 6.02 5.00 5.74
CA LEU A 102 5.59 3.93 4.84
C LEU A 102 6.15 2.57 5.27
N GLY A 103 7.41 2.51 5.71
CA GLY A 103 7.98 1.30 6.29
C GLY A 103 7.28 0.84 7.58
N GLU A 104 6.85 1.77 8.44
CA GLU A 104 6.09 1.47 9.65
C GLU A 104 4.65 1.02 9.36
N LEU A 105 4.06 1.56 8.28
CA LEU A 105 2.71 1.22 7.85
C LEU A 105 2.65 -0.13 7.12
N GLU A 106 3.72 -0.55 6.44
CA GLU A 106 3.79 -1.80 5.69
C GLU A 106 3.32 -3.05 6.47
N PRO A 107 3.79 -3.34 7.70
CA PRO A 107 3.30 -4.50 8.45
C PRO A 107 1.80 -4.42 8.79
N ILE A 108 1.28 -3.22 9.07
CA ILE A 108 -0.15 -2.99 9.35
C ILE A 108 -0.97 -3.22 8.09
N ARG A 109 -0.52 -2.64 6.97
CA ARG A 109 -1.09 -2.83 5.64
C ARG A 109 -1.14 -4.32 5.29
N ASN A 110 -0.04 -5.05 5.49
CA ASN A 110 0.04 -6.47 5.20
C ASN A 110 -0.92 -7.28 6.07
N ALA A 111 -0.99 -6.98 7.38
CA ALA A 111 -1.95 -7.62 8.27
C ALA A 111 -3.39 -7.43 7.75
N ILE A 112 -3.79 -6.19 7.45
CA ILE A 112 -5.13 -5.88 6.92
C ILE A 112 -5.36 -6.61 5.59
N MET A 113 -4.44 -6.52 4.64
CA MET A 113 -4.61 -7.09 3.30
C MET A 113 -4.60 -8.62 3.25
N HIS A 114 -3.90 -9.27 4.18
CA HIS A 114 -3.87 -10.73 4.30
C HIS A 114 -4.95 -11.31 5.23
N CYS A 115 -5.72 -10.47 5.94
CA CYS A 115 -6.87 -10.93 6.74
C CYS A 115 -8.00 -11.60 5.91
N ARG A 116 -7.97 -11.51 4.57
CA ARG A 116 -8.98 -12.10 3.66
C ARG A 116 -9.25 -13.59 3.90
N GLY A 117 -8.27 -14.36 4.39
CA GLY A 117 -8.45 -15.81 4.62
C GLY A 117 -9.04 -16.22 5.98
N GLN A 118 -9.03 -15.33 6.99
CA GLN A 118 -9.34 -15.73 8.38
C GLN A 118 -10.72 -15.29 8.88
N TYR A 119 -11.42 -14.42 8.13
CA TYR A 119 -12.72 -13.85 8.49
C TYR A 119 -13.87 -14.28 7.55
N LEU A 120 -13.62 -15.24 6.65
CA LEU A 120 -14.65 -15.76 5.73
C LEU A 120 -15.41 -16.98 6.28
N SER A 121 -15.10 -17.50 7.47
CA SER A 121 -15.99 -18.48 8.12
C SER A 121 -16.95 -17.79 9.08
N GLU A 122 -18.26 -17.97 8.83
CA GLU A 122 -19.35 -17.48 9.69
C GLU A 122 -19.20 -17.95 11.15
N GLU A 123 -18.56 -19.11 11.33
CA GLU A 123 -18.25 -19.73 12.62
C GLU A 123 -17.30 -18.89 13.47
N ARG A 124 -16.23 -18.32 12.89
CA ARG A 124 -15.27 -17.45 13.63
C ARG A 124 -15.85 -16.09 13.99
N ILE A 125 -16.71 -15.55 13.13
CA ILE A 125 -17.44 -14.31 13.41
C ILE A 125 -18.41 -14.52 14.58
N SER A 126 -19.06 -15.69 14.67
CA SER A 126 -19.99 -16.02 15.75
C SER A 126 -19.28 -16.15 17.10
N LEU A 127 -18.13 -16.84 17.16
CA LEU A 127 -17.32 -16.97 18.38
C LEU A 127 -16.82 -15.62 18.93
N LEU A 128 -16.45 -14.69 18.05
CA LEU A 128 -16.01 -13.35 18.46
C LEU A 128 -17.15 -12.53 19.07
N LYS A 129 -18.36 -12.61 18.49
CA LYS A 129 -19.56 -11.94 19.03
C LYS A 129 -19.89 -12.41 20.44
N GLU A 130 -19.77 -13.70 20.70
CA GLU A 130 -19.99 -14.27 22.04
C GLU A 130 -18.91 -13.83 23.04
N SER A 131 -17.65 -13.72 22.61
CA SER A 131 -16.53 -13.30 23.47
C SER A 131 -16.55 -11.82 23.86
N CYS A 132 -17.27 -10.97 23.11
CA CYS A 132 -17.43 -9.54 23.37
C CYS A 132 -18.64 -9.22 24.25
N ILE A 133 -19.44 -10.21 24.66
CA ILE A 133 -20.50 -9.99 25.65
C ILE A 133 -19.82 -9.91 27.02
N PRO A 134 -19.89 -8.78 27.75
CA PRO A 134 -19.31 -8.69 29.08
C PRO A 134 -19.96 -9.76 29.97
N ARG A 135 -19.13 -10.66 30.52
CA ARG A 135 -19.58 -11.56 31.58
C ARG A 135 -19.98 -10.69 32.75
N ASN A 136 -21.28 -10.60 33.01
CA ASN A 136 -21.82 -9.96 34.20
C ASN A 136 -21.12 -10.58 35.41
N PHE A 137 -20.22 -9.82 36.03
CA PHE A 137 -19.69 -10.15 37.34
C PHE A 137 -20.83 -9.85 38.32
N GLU A 138 -21.51 -10.89 38.79
CA GLU A 138 -22.37 -10.77 39.97
C GLU A 138 -21.47 -10.54 41.20
N PRO A 139 -21.71 -9.47 41.97
CA PRO A 139 -20.92 -9.19 43.16
C PRO A 139 -21.40 -10.09 44.32
N GLU A 140 -20.44 -10.74 44.98
CA GLU A 140 -20.61 -11.41 46.29
C GLU A 140 -20.78 -10.40 47.44
#